data_AF-K1YV27-F1
#
_entry.id   AF-K1YV27-F1
#
_cell.length_a   1.000
_cell.length_b   1.000
_cell.length_c   1.000
_cell.angle_alpha   90.00
_cell.angle_beta   90.00
_cell.angle_gamma   90.00
#
_symmetry.space_group_name_H-M   'P 1'
#
loop_
_entity.id
_entity.type
_entity.pdbx_description
1 polymer ?
#
loop_
_entity_poly.entity_id
_entity_poly.type
_entity_poly.pdbx_seq_one_letter_code
_entity_poly.pdbx_strand_id
1 'polypeptide(L)'
;QQVIIATPTTLISLLKAVSYGWKQEALAENAKKISELGSDLYERINVFINHFADIGKSLDKSVDVYNKAVSSLESRVLVSTRKFKELGIHNKNNIDTLEVIEKTPREIQVPELLPPM
;
A
#
# COMPACT_ATOMS: atom_id res chain seq x y z
N GLN A 1 27.76 38.11 42.32
CA GLN A 1 28.99 38.01 41.50
C GLN A 1 29.37 36.54 41.42
N GLN A 2 29.21 35.87 40.27
CA GLN A 2 29.64 34.48 40.09
C GLN A 2 30.94 34.47 39.29
N VAL A 3 32.05 34.68 39.99
CA VAL A 3 33.40 34.51 39.42
C VAL A 3 33.89 33.13 39.85
N ILE A 4 34.12 32.24 38.90
CA ILE A 4 34.65 30.90 39.15
C ILE A 4 36.17 30.97 38.94
N ILE A 5 36.95 30.63 39.96
CA ILE A 5 38.41 30.52 39.83
C ILE A 5 38.70 29.25 39.02
N ALA A 6 39.28 29.42 37.83
CA ALA A 6 39.57 28.33 36.92
C ALA A 6 41.07 27.96 36.96
N THR A 7 41.36 26.73 37.33
CA THR A 7 42.62 26.04 36.99
C THR A 7 42.54 25.46 35.57
N PRO A 8 43.66 25.15 34.89
CA PRO A 8 43.64 24.55 33.56
C PRO A 8 42.74 23.32 33.45
N THR A 9 42.73 22.47 34.48
CA THR A 9 41.87 21.27 34.56
C THR A 9 40.38 21.64 34.62
N THR A 10 39.98 22.60 35.45
CA THR A 10 38.57 23.02 35.55
C THR A 10 38.09 23.72 34.28
N LEU A 11 38.95 24.47 33.58
CA LEU A 11 38.62 25.06 32.29
C LEU A 11 38.34 23.98 31.24
N ILE A 12 39.22 22.98 31.14
CA ILE A 12 39.04 21.85 30.22
C ILE A 12 37.75 21.08 30.53
N SER A 13 37.44 20.86 31.81
CA SER A 13 36.20 20.20 32.23
C SER A 13 34.94 20.99 31.83
N LEU A 14 34.95 22.32 32.02
CA LEU A 14 33.84 23.18 31.60
C LEU A 14 33.66 23.18 30.08
N LEU A 15 34.75 23.28 29.31
CA LEU A 15 34.70 23.20 27.85
C LEU A 15 34.17 21.84 27.37
N LYS A 16 34.57 20.73 28.02
CA LYS A 16 33.99 19.41 27.74
C LYS A 16 32.50 19.37 28.06
N ALA A 17 32.06 19.94 29.18
CA ALA A 17 30.64 20.01 29.54
C ALA A 17 29.83 20.79 28.50
N VAL A 18 30.33 21.93 28.01
CA VAL A 18 29.71 22.68 26.90
C VAL A 18 29.64 21.84 25.63
N SER A 19 30.74 21.16 25.26
CA SER A 19 30.77 20.27 24.10
C SER A 19 29.74 19.13 24.20
N TYR A 20 29.59 18.54 25.39
CA TYR A 20 28.54 17.54 25.65
C TYR A 20 27.14 18.14 25.56
N GLY A 21 26.94 19.36 26.08
CA GLY A 21 25.68 20.09 25.98
C GLY A 21 25.21 20.25 24.53
N TRP A 22 26.10 20.74 23.65
CA TRP A 22 25.77 20.88 22.22
C TRP A 22 25.47 19.55 21.53
N LYS A 23 26.18 18.47 21.89
CA LYS A 23 25.88 17.14 21.36
C LYS A 23 24.50 16.64 21.80
N GLN A 24 24.14 16.86 23.06
CA GLN A 24 22.83 16.47 23.58
C GLN A 24 21.70 17.26 22.94
N GLU A 25 21.88 18.57 22.75
CA GLU A 25 20.90 19.41 22.08
C GLU A 25 20.69 18.99 20.63
N ALA A 26 21.77 18.74 19.88
CA ALA A 26 21.68 18.23 18.51
C ALA A 26 20.99 16.85 18.44
N LEU A 27 21.25 15.97 19.40
CA LEU A 27 20.58 14.67 19.48
C LEU A 27 19.07 14.83 19.73
N ALA A 28 18.69 15.71 20.66
CA ALA A 28 17.30 15.99 20.99
C ALA A 28 16.54 16.61 19.79
N GLU A 29 17.18 17.56 19.09
CA GLU A 29 16.61 18.17 17.89
C GLU A 29 16.40 17.15 16.77
N ASN A 30 17.39 16.27 16.53
CA ASN A 30 17.28 15.21 15.55
C ASN A 30 16.18 14.21 15.92
N ALA A 31 16.08 13.80 17.18
CA ALA A 31 15.01 12.91 17.65
C ALA A 31 13.62 13.51 17.40
N LYS A 32 13.46 14.82 17.65
CA LYS A 32 12.21 15.54 17.35
C LYS A 32 11.89 15.51 15.86
N LYS A 33 12.86 15.84 15.00
CA LYS A 33 12.67 15.81 13.53
C LYS A 33 12.32 14.41 13.02
N ILE A 34 12.97 13.37 13.56
CA ILE A 34 12.66 11.98 13.20
C ILE A 34 11.22 11.62 13.60
N SER A 35 10.78 12.03 14.80
CA SER A 35 9.40 11.80 15.26
C SER A 35 8.37 12.51 14.38
N GLU A 36 8.63 13.77 14.00
CA GLU A 36 7.74 14.54 13.12
C GLU A 36 7.66 13.89 11.74
N LEU A 37 8.80 13.53 11.15
CA LEU A 37 8.87 12.87 9.84
C LEU A 37 8.21 11.48 9.89
N GLY A 38 8.39 10.73 10.99
CA GLY A 38 7.75 9.43 11.19
C GLY A 38 6.23 9.54 11.25
N SER A 39 5.70 10.58 11.92
CA SER A 39 4.27 10.85 11.98
C SER A 39 3.69 11.20 10.60
N ASP A 40 4.36 12.09 9.86
CA ASP A 40 3.95 12.46 8.49
C ASP A 40 3.95 11.23 7.56
N LEU A 41 5.01 10.42 7.62
CA LEU A 41 5.10 9.20 6.82
C LEU A 41 3.97 8.23 7.14
N TYR A 42 3.65 8.03 8.42
CA TYR A 42 2.58 7.14 8.84
C TYR A 42 1.22 7.61 8.29
N GLU A 43 0.93 8.90 8.36
CA GLU A 43 -0.30 9.48 7.80
C GLU A 43 -0.39 9.26 6.28
N ARG A 44 0.71 9.47 5.56
CA ARG A 44 0.79 9.28 4.11
C ARG A 44 0.62 7.82 3.72
N ILE A 45 1.20 6.88 4.47
CA ILE A 45 1.00 5.44 4.27
C ILE A 45 -0.47 5.08 4.47
N ASN A 46 -1.14 5.62 5.48
CA ASN A 46 -2.55 5.35 5.74
C ASN A 46 -3.44 5.80 4.56
N VAL A 47 -3.20 7.02 4.04
CA VAL A 47 -3.91 7.51 2.84
C VAL A 47 -3.65 6.61 1.63
N PHE A 48 -2.39 6.19 1.44
CA PHE A 48 -2.01 5.31 0.33
C PHE A 48 -2.68 3.93 0.41
N ILE A 49 -2.76 3.33 1.60
CA ILE A 49 -3.45 2.05 1.83
C ILE A 49 -4.94 2.18 1.47
N ASN A 50 -5.59 3.30 1.83
CA ASN A 50 -6.99 3.53 1.48
C ASN A 50 -7.20 3.58 -0.04
N HIS A 51 -6.32 4.25 -0.78
CA HIS A 51 -6.37 4.23 -2.25
C HIS A 51 -6.21 2.81 -2.82
N PHE A 52 -5.30 2.01 -2.27
CA PHE A 52 -5.14 0.61 -2.67
C PHE A 52 -6.37 -0.25 -2.35
N ALA A 53 -7.03 -0.01 -1.21
CA ALA A 53 -8.27 -0.69 -0.86
C ALA A 53 -9.40 -0.37 -1.86
N ASP A 54 -9.52 0.90 -2.27
CA ASP A 54 -10.52 1.31 -3.26
C ASP A 54 -10.25 0.74 -4.66
N ILE A 55 -8.97 0.63 -5.05
CA ILE A 55 -8.55 -0.09 -6.26
C ILE A 55 -8.96 -1.56 -6.16
N GLY A 56 -8.71 -2.22 -5.02
CA GLY A 56 -9.11 -3.61 -4.80
C GLY A 56 -10.61 -3.83 -5.00
N LYS A 57 -11.45 -2.98 -4.40
CA LYS A 57 -12.92 -3.02 -4.57
C LYS A 57 -13.35 -2.80 -6.02
N SER A 58 -12.68 -1.89 -6.74
CA SER A 58 -12.99 -1.59 -8.13
C SER A 58 -12.66 -2.78 -9.04
N LEU A 59 -11.53 -3.43 -8.78
CA LEU A 59 -11.13 -4.63 -9.51
C LEU A 59 -12.09 -5.79 -9.26
N ASP A 60 -12.49 -6.01 -8.01
CA ASP A 60 -13.49 -7.03 -7.64
C ASP A 60 -14.80 -6.83 -8.42
N LYS A 61 -15.31 -5.59 -8.44
CA LYS A 61 -16.49 -5.23 -9.23
C LYS A 61 -16.29 -5.45 -10.73
N SER A 62 -15.10 -5.17 -11.27
CA SER A 62 -14.79 -5.41 -12.68
C SER A 62 -14.81 -6.92 -13.00
N VAL A 63 -14.28 -7.77 -12.12
CA VAL A 63 -14.34 -9.23 -12.27
C VAL A 63 -15.79 -9.72 -12.24
N ASP A 64 -16.62 -9.21 -11.32
CA ASP A 64 -18.06 -9.53 -11.28
C ASP A 64 -18.79 -9.20 -12.58
N VAL A 65 -18.54 -8.01 -13.14
CA VAL A 65 -19.16 -7.58 -14.40
C VAL A 65 -18.69 -8.45 -15.55
N TYR A 66 -17.40 -8.79 -15.60
CA TYR A 66 -16.85 -9.70 -16.58
C TYR A 66 -17.52 -11.09 -16.50
N ASN A 67 -17.62 -11.66 -15.31
CA ASN A 67 -18.26 -12.96 -15.09
C ASN A 67 -19.73 -12.97 -15.53
N LYS A 68 -20.48 -11.89 -15.25
CA LYS A 68 -21.86 -11.73 -15.75
C LYS A 68 -21.93 -11.67 -17.27
N ALA A 69 -20.99 -10.99 -17.92
CA ALA A 69 -20.92 -10.91 -19.37
C ALA A 69 -20.62 -12.28 -20.01
N VAL A 70 -19.66 -13.03 -19.45
CA VAL A 70 -19.35 -14.40 -19.87
C VAL A 70 -20.57 -15.32 -19.71
N SER A 71 -21.25 -15.26 -18.56
CA SER A 71 -22.46 -16.06 -18.33
C SER A 71 -23.58 -15.75 -19.35
N SER A 72 -23.75 -14.48 -19.72
CA SER A 72 -24.71 -14.07 -20.77
C SER A 72 -24.32 -14.58 -22.16
N LEU A 73 -23.02 -14.50 -22.49
CA LEU A 73 -22.47 -15.04 -23.74
C LEU A 73 -22.77 -16.54 -23.84
N GLU A 74 -22.47 -17.31 -22.80
CA GLU A 74 -22.67 -18.77 -22.78
C GLU A 74 -24.15 -19.17 -22.84
N SER A 75 -24.98 -18.56 -22.00
CA SER A 75 -26.38 -18.96 -21.83
C SER A 75 -27.31 -18.52 -22.97
N ARG A 76 -27.00 -17.39 -23.63
CA ARG A 76 -27.89 -16.80 -24.65
C ARG A 76 -27.27 -16.83 -26.02
N VAL A 77 -26.06 -16.30 -26.16
CA VAL A 77 -25.44 -16.06 -27.47
C VAL A 77 -24.94 -17.37 -28.07
N LEU A 78 -24.17 -18.16 -27.32
CA LEU A 78 -23.63 -19.46 -27.78
C LEU A 78 -24.73 -20.50 -28.01
N VAL A 79 -25.83 -20.44 -27.25
CA VAL A 79 -27.02 -21.27 -27.51
C VAL A 79 -27.69 -20.87 -28.82
N SER A 80 -27.84 -19.57 -29.09
CA SER A 80 -28.44 -19.08 -30.33
C SER A 80 -27.59 -19.41 -31.56
N THR A 81 -26.25 -19.36 -31.44
CA THR A 81 -25.36 -19.80 -32.52
C THR A 81 -25.46 -21.29 -32.80
N ARG A 82 -25.61 -22.13 -31.75
CA ARG A 82 -25.88 -23.57 -31.92
C ARG A 82 -27.18 -23.81 -32.70
N LYS A 83 -28.27 -23.12 -32.35
CA LYS A 83 -29.56 -23.20 -33.08
C LYS A 83 -29.44 -22.77 -34.54
N PHE A 84 -28.69 -21.70 -34.84
CA PHE A 84 -28.46 -21.29 -36.23
C PHE A 84 -27.68 -22.34 -37.04
N LYS A 85 -26.71 -23.00 -36.40
CA LYS A 85 -25.97 -24.10 -37.01
C LYS A 85 -26.89 -25.30 -37.32
N GLU A 86 -27.82 -25.62 -36.42
CA GLU A 86 -28.85 -26.65 -36.64
C GLU A 86 -29.79 -26.33 -37.81
N LEU A 87 -30.08 -25.04 -38.04
CA LEU A 87 -30.88 -24.57 -39.17
C LEU A 87 -30.11 -24.46 -40.50
N GLY A 88 -28.88 -24.98 -40.56
CA GLY A 88 -28.06 -24.99 -41.78
C GLY A 88 -27.39 -23.66 -42.12
N ILE A 89 -27.44 -22.66 -41.22
CA ILE A 89 -26.70 -21.42 -41.38
C ILE A 89 -25.27 -21.66 -40.88
N HIS A 90 -24.36 -21.90 -41.82
CA HIS A 90 -22.95 -22.12 -41.51
C HIS A 90 -22.14 -20.86 -41.80
N ASN A 91 -21.58 -20.27 -40.74
CA ASN A 91 -20.61 -19.19 -40.87
C ASN A 91 -19.19 -19.77 -40.85
N LYS A 92 -18.25 -19.17 -41.59
CA LYS A 92 -16.90 -19.72 -41.79
C LYS A 92 -16.00 -19.64 -40.55
N ASN A 93 -16.34 -18.78 -39.60
CA ASN A 93 -15.57 -18.55 -38.38
C ASN A 93 -16.33 -19.16 -37.18
N ASN A 94 -15.70 -20.10 -36.48
CA ASN A 94 -16.21 -20.62 -35.21
C ASN A 94 -16.09 -19.52 -34.14
N ILE A 95 -17.08 -19.44 -33.26
CA ILE A 95 -16.97 -18.61 -32.04
C ILE A 95 -16.28 -19.49 -30.99
N ASP A 96 -15.01 -19.24 -30.73
CA ASP A 96 -14.28 -19.94 -29.69
C ASP A 96 -14.78 -19.53 -28.30
N THR A 97 -14.89 -20.50 -27.40
CA THR A 97 -15.24 -20.29 -26.00
C THR A 97 -14.11 -19.53 -25.30
N LEU A 98 -14.44 -18.43 -24.63
CA LEU A 98 -13.50 -17.66 -23.83
C LEU A 98 -13.06 -18.48 -22.60
N GLU A 99 -11.76 -18.52 -22.32
CA GLU A 99 -11.26 -19.10 -21.07
C GLU A 99 -11.69 -18.25 -19.87
N VAL A 100 -12.17 -18.90 -18.80
CA VAL A 100 -12.64 -18.23 -17.59
C VAL A 100 -11.44 -17.69 -16.82
N ILE A 101 -11.49 -16.40 -16.48
CA ILE A 101 -10.51 -15.77 -15.59
C ILE A 101 -11.01 -15.84 -14.14
N GLU A 102 -10.67 -16.89 -13.41
CA GLU A 102 -10.83 -16.93 -11.95
C GLU A 102 -9.54 -16.45 -11.27
N LYS A 103 -9.36 -15.14 -11.13
CA LYS A 103 -8.28 -14.57 -10.30
C LYS A 103 -8.87 -13.57 -9.32
N THR A 104 -8.90 -13.94 -8.04
CA THR A 104 -9.19 -13.03 -6.95
C THR A 104 -8.02 -12.07 -6.71
N PRO A 105 -8.26 -10.77 -6.48
CA PRO A 105 -7.22 -9.85 -6.05
C PRO A 105 -6.55 -10.34 -4.77
N ARG A 106 -5.21 -10.25 -4.70
CA ARG A 106 -4.47 -10.63 -3.49
C ARG A 106 -4.81 -9.64 -2.37
N GLU A 107 -5.26 -10.15 -1.23
CA GLU A 107 -5.44 -9.33 -0.02
C GLU A 107 -4.09 -8.83 0.49
N ILE A 108 -4.04 -7.55 0.87
CA ILE A 108 -2.88 -6.97 1.54
C ILE A 108 -2.90 -7.47 2.98
N GLN A 109 -2.04 -8.44 3.30
CA GLN A 109 -1.74 -8.81 4.68
C GLN A 109 -0.66 -7.86 5.19
N VAL A 110 -0.90 -7.18 6.32
CA VAL A 110 0.10 -6.38 7.04
C VAL A 110 0.41 -7.09 8.36
N PRO A 111 1.41 -7.99 8.41
CA PRO A 111 1.72 -8.76 9.62
C PRO A 111 2.21 -7.91 10.80
N GLU A 112 2.66 -6.68 10.54
CA GLU A 112 3.41 -5.85 11.49
C GLU A 112 2.53 -4.92 12.35
N LEU A 113 1.20 -4.90 12.14
CA LEU A 113 0.24 -4.11 12.93
C LEU A 113 -0.43 -4.88 14.09
N LEU A 114 -0.06 -6.14 14.31
CA LEU A 114 -0.54 -6.89 15.48
C LEU A 114 0.27 -6.50 16.73
N PRO A 115 -0.40 -6.14 17.85
CA PRO A 115 0.31 -5.92 19.11
C PRO A 115 1.05 -7.21 19.52
N PRO A 116 2.23 -7.10 20.14
CA PRO A 116 2.95 -8.28 20.61
C PRO A 116 2.05 -9.05 21.60
N MET A 117 1.87 -10.35 21.35
CA MET A 117 1.16 -11.28 22.25
C MET A 117 1.98 -11.54 23.53
#